data_AF-A0A0G1HP37-F1
#
_entry.id   AF-A0A0G1HP37-F1
#
_cell.length_a   1.000
_cell.length_b   1.000
_cell.length_c   1.000
_cell.angle_alpha   90.00
_cell.angle_beta   90.00
_cell.angle_gamma   90.00
#
_symmetry.space_group_name_H-M   'P 1'
#
loop_
_entity.id
_entity.type
_entity.pdbx_description
1 polymer ?
#
loop_
_entity_poly.entity_id
_entity_poly.type
_entity_poly.pdbx_seq_one_letter_code
_entity_poly.pdbx_strand_id
1 'polypeptide(L)'
;MKKVILATLALAPAFAFAQTLGNVETFVRSIGRLVDLALPIVVGIALLAFFWGLVKFIFAQGDETAKADAKKIMLWGLIALFVMISVWGLVRFIGTALGVSQGDTIVVPRVPGL
;
A
#
# COMPACT_ATOMS: atom_id res chain seq x y z
N MET A 1 28.25 -33.94 31.58
CA MET A 1 28.21 -32.47 31.49
C MET A 1 28.40 -31.96 30.06
N LYS A 2 29.54 -32.23 29.38
CA LYS A 2 29.79 -31.84 27.97
C LYS A 2 28.73 -32.27 26.93
N LYS A 3 28.14 -33.46 27.07
CA LYS A 3 27.10 -33.98 26.15
C LYS A 3 25.74 -33.28 26.29
N VAL A 4 25.43 -32.74 27.47
CA VAL A 4 24.17 -32.03 27.74
C VAL A 4 24.23 -30.61 27.16
N ILE A 5 25.40 -29.96 27.28
CA ILE A 5 25.66 -28.63 26.71
C ILE A 5 25.57 -28.65 25.18
N LEU A 6 26.16 -29.67 24.54
CA LEU A 6 26.07 -29.86 23.08
C LEU A 6 24.61 -30.10 22.61
N ALA A 7 23.82 -30.86 23.37
CA ALA A 7 22.42 -31.10 23.05
C ALA A 7 21.57 -29.82 23.19
N THR A 8 21.79 -29.02 24.24
CA THR A 8 21.10 -27.74 24.42
C THR A 8 21.49 -26.72 23.35
N LEU A 9 22.75 -26.71 22.90
CA LEU A 9 23.22 -25.80 21.84
C LEU A 9 22.67 -26.19 20.47
N ALA A 10 22.51 -27.49 20.20
CA ALA A 10 21.89 -27.99 18.96
C ALA A 10 20.39 -27.72 18.89
N LEU A 11 19.71 -27.65 20.04
CA LEU A 11 18.27 -27.36 20.14
C LEU A 11 17.96 -25.86 20.33
N ALA A 12 18.95 -25.03 20.69
CA ALA A 12 18.79 -23.58 20.86
C ALA A 12 18.18 -22.85 19.64
N PRO A 13 18.55 -23.17 18.38
CA PRO A 13 17.93 -22.56 17.20
C PRO A 13 16.44 -22.88 17.11
N ALA A 14 16.03 -24.11 17.43
CA ALA A 14 14.62 -24.52 17.38
C ALA A 14 13.75 -23.69 18.35
N PHE A 15 14.28 -23.31 19.51
CA PHE A 15 13.60 -22.42 20.46
C PHE A 15 13.57 -20.96 19.98
N ALA A 16 14.62 -20.49 19.30
CA ALA A 16 14.62 -19.16 18.68
C ALA A 16 13.59 -19.05 17.53
N PHE A 17 13.45 -20.11 16.72
CA PHE A 17 12.43 -20.18 15.67
C PHE A 17 11.00 -20.45 16.20
N ALA A 18 10.86 -20.98 17.43
CA ALA A 18 9.56 -21.22 18.07
C ALA A 18 9.01 -20.00 18.84
N GLN A 19 9.80 -18.94 19.02
CA GLN A 19 9.34 -17.72 19.69
C GLN A 19 8.32 -17.00 18.81
N THR A 20 7.03 -17.28 19.05
CA THR A 20 5.93 -16.55 18.42
C THR A 20 5.90 -15.11 18.95
N LEU A 21 6.14 -14.16 18.05
CA LEU A 21 6.02 -12.74 18.31
C LEU A 21 4.55 -12.27 18.26
N GLY A 22 3.61 -13.06 18.80
CA GLY A 22 2.17 -12.86 18.63
C GLY A 22 1.69 -11.44 18.96
N ASN A 23 2.26 -10.79 19.98
CA ASN A 23 1.93 -9.41 20.32
C ASN A 23 2.45 -8.40 19.27
N VAL A 24 3.66 -8.60 18.75
CA VAL A 24 4.24 -7.73 17.71
C VAL A 24 3.52 -7.96 16.38
N GLU A 25 3.20 -9.22 16.06
CA GLU A 25 2.42 -9.56 14.87
C GLU A 25 1.04 -8.91 14.92
N THR A 26 0.36 -8.97 16.07
CA THR A 26 -0.94 -8.32 16.27
C THR A 26 -0.84 -6.80 16.13
N PHE A 27 0.26 -6.21 16.64
CA PHE A 27 0.51 -4.77 16.52
C PHE A 27 0.74 -4.35 15.06
N VAL A 28 1.61 -5.05 14.33
CA VAL A 28 1.87 -4.79 12.91
C VAL A 28 0.61 -4.97 12.06
N ARG A 29 -0.16 -6.04 12.29
CA ARG A 29 -1.46 -6.26 11.61
C ARG A 29 -2.48 -5.19 11.92
N SER A 30 -2.44 -4.61 13.12
CA SER A 30 -3.34 -3.51 13.51
C SER A 30 -2.96 -2.21 12.80
N ILE A 31 -1.67 -1.90 12.70
CA ILE A 31 -1.19 -0.78 11.88
C ILE A 31 -1.55 -0.98 10.40
N GLY A 32 -1.33 -2.18 9.87
CA GLY A 32 -1.69 -2.51 8.48
C GLY A 32 -3.17 -2.23 8.19
N ARG A 33 -4.07 -2.67 9.08
CA ARG A 33 -5.51 -2.38 8.95
C ARG A 33 -5.85 -0.89 8.97
N LEU A 34 -5.15 -0.10 9.79
CA LEU A 34 -5.34 1.36 9.81
C LEU A 34 -4.88 2.01 8.51
N VAL A 35 -3.75 1.55 7.96
CA VAL A 35 -3.24 2.05 6.67
C VAL A 35 -4.17 1.67 5.53
N ASP A 36 -4.65 0.41 5.49
CA ASP A 36 -5.59 -0.07 4.48
C ASP A 36 -6.91 0.70 4.51
N LEU A 37 -7.37 1.12 5.70
CA LEU A 37 -8.56 1.96 5.86
C LEU A 37 -8.30 3.41 5.42
N ALA A 38 -7.11 3.94 5.70
CA ALA A 38 -6.75 5.33 5.37
C ALA A 38 -6.46 5.52 3.89
N LEU A 39 -5.89 4.53 3.21
CA LEU A 39 -5.53 4.57 1.78
C LEU A 39 -6.67 5.07 0.87
N PRO A 40 -7.89 4.49 0.87
CA PRO A 40 -8.97 4.95 0.01
C PRO A 40 -9.40 6.40 0.31
N ILE A 41 -9.30 6.83 1.58
CA ILE A 41 -9.61 8.21 1.99
C ILE A 41 -8.58 9.17 1.39
N VAL A 42 -7.29 8.84 1.50
CA VAL A 42 -6.20 9.67 0.95
C VAL A 42 -6.30 9.76 -0.57
N VAL A 43 -6.61 8.65 -1.26
CA VAL A 43 -6.85 8.64 -2.71
C VAL A 43 -8.03 9.54 -3.07
N GLY A 44 -9.13 9.49 -2.31
CA GLY A 44 -10.28 10.37 -2.51
C GLY A 44 -9.92 11.85 -2.38
N ILE A 45 -9.15 12.22 -1.35
CA ILE A 45 -8.68 13.60 -1.14
C ILE A 45 -7.75 14.04 -2.28
N ALA A 46 -6.82 13.18 -2.71
CA ALA A 46 -5.92 13.48 -3.82
C ALA A 46 -6.68 13.74 -5.14
N LEU A 47 -7.72 12.94 -5.41
CA LEU A 47 -8.61 13.15 -6.56
C LEU A 47 -9.36 14.48 -6.46
N LEU A 48 -9.90 14.82 -5.28
CA LEU A 48 -10.58 16.11 -5.07
C LEU A 48 -9.62 17.29 -5.28
N ALA A 49 -8.39 17.21 -4.78
CA ALA A 49 -7.37 18.25 -4.98
C ALA A 49 -6.98 18.40 -6.46
N PHE A 50 -6.88 17.28 -7.19
CA PHE A 50 -6.65 17.29 -8.64
C PHE A 50 -7.79 18.00 -9.38
N PHE A 51 -9.04 17.63 -9.10
CA PHE A 51 -10.21 18.29 -9.71
C PHE A 51 -10.29 19.77 -9.33
N TRP A 52 -9.97 20.13 -8.09
CA TRP A 52 -9.93 21.53 -7.67
C TRP A 52 -8.89 22.35 -8.47
N GLY A 53 -7.71 21.78 -8.71
CA GLY A 53 -6.68 22.36 -9.57
C GLY A 53 -7.16 22.50 -11.02
N LEU A 54 -7.83 21.48 -11.56
CA LEU A 54 -8.39 21.49 -12.91
C LEU A 54 -9.48 22.56 -13.08
N VAL A 55 -10.40 22.66 -12.13
CA VAL A 55 -11.46 23.67 -12.13
C VAL A 55 -10.85 25.08 -12.11
N LYS A 56 -9.90 25.35 -11.21
CA LYS A 56 -9.17 26.63 -11.19
C LYS A 56 -8.46 26.92 -12.51
N PHE A 57 -7.87 25.90 -13.13
CA PHE A 57 -7.16 26.06 -14.40
C PHE A 57 -8.10 26.45 -15.54
N ILE A 58 -9.30 25.87 -15.59
CA ILE A 58 -10.33 26.19 -16.60
C ILE A 58 -10.88 27.61 -16.38
N PHE A 59 -11.10 28.01 -15.12
CA PHE A 59 -11.65 29.34 -14.80
C PHE A 59 -10.64 30.48 -14.87
N ALA A 60 -9.33 30.21 -14.86
CA ALA A 60 -8.27 31.22 -14.96
C ALA A 60 -8.11 31.82 -16.39
N GLN A 61 -9.19 31.97 -17.16
CA GLN A 61 -9.11 32.51 -18.52
C GLN A 61 -8.71 33.99 -18.49
N GLY A 62 -7.67 34.34 -19.24
CA GLY A 62 -7.17 35.72 -19.38
C GLY A 62 -6.04 36.12 -18.43
N ASP A 63 -5.73 35.30 -17.41
CA ASP A 63 -4.64 35.57 -16.46
C ASP A 63 -3.58 34.44 -16.51
N GLU A 64 -2.43 34.74 -17.10
CA GLU A 64 -1.31 33.78 -17.19
C GLU A 64 -0.76 33.36 -15.83
N THR A 65 -0.81 34.24 -14.82
CA THR A 65 -0.30 33.95 -13.48
C THR A 65 -1.21 32.96 -12.77
N ALA A 66 -2.52 33.19 -12.82
CA ALA A 66 -3.52 32.28 -12.25
C ALA A 66 -3.51 30.90 -12.95
N LYS A 67 -3.26 30.86 -14.27
CA LYS A 67 -3.08 29.59 -15.01
C LYS A 67 -1.85 28.82 -14.56
N ALA A 68 -0.73 29.52 -14.35
CA ALA A 68 0.52 28.88 -13.92
C ALA A 68 0.37 28.23 -12.54
N ASP A 69 -0.28 28.92 -11.60
CA ASP A 69 -0.49 28.40 -10.25
C ASP A 69 -1.53 27.27 -10.21
N ALA A 70 -2.61 27.38 -11.00
CA ALA A 70 -3.57 26.28 -11.14
C ALA A 70 -2.94 25.02 -11.76
N LYS A 71 -2.06 25.19 -12.75
CA LYS A 71 -1.27 24.08 -13.33
C LYS A 71 -0.41 23.39 -12.28
N LYS A 72 0.27 24.14 -11.41
CA LYS A 72 1.08 23.55 -10.34
C LYS A 72 0.22 22.68 -9.42
N ILE A 73 -0.92 23.19 -8.96
CA ILE A 73 -1.83 22.43 -8.08
C ILE A 73 -2.32 21.14 -8.74
N MET A 74 -2.75 21.24 -10.01
CA MET A 74 -3.17 20.07 -10.80
C MET A 74 -2.04 19.06 -10.96
N LEU A 75 -0.82 19.52 -11.25
CA LEU A 75 0.36 18.64 -11.42
C LEU A 75 0.70 17.93 -10.11
N TRP A 76 0.70 18.63 -8.98
CA TRP A 76 0.95 18.02 -7.67
C TRP A 76 -0.11 17.00 -7.29
N GLY A 77 -1.39 17.28 -7.56
CA GLY A 77 -2.47 16.30 -7.37
C GLY A 77 -2.31 15.07 -8.25
N LEU A 78 -1.92 15.26 -9.52
CA LEU A 78 -1.67 14.17 -10.46
C LEU A 78 -0.47 13.31 -10.05
N ILE A 79 0.63 13.93 -9.62
CA ILE A 79 1.83 13.24 -9.14
C ILE A 79 1.48 12.40 -7.90
N ALA A 80 0.75 12.96 -6.94
CA ALA A 80 0.33 12.24 -5.74
C ALA A 80 -0.52 11.00 -6.09
N LEU A 81 -1.49 11.17 -7.00
CA LEU A 81 -2.32 10.06 -7.49
C LEU A 81 -1.48 9.01 -8.23
N PHE A 82 -0.58 9.45 -9.11
CA PHE A 82 0.28 8.58 -9.89
C PHE A 82 1.20 7.73 -9.01
N VAL A 83 1.86 8.35 -8.03
CA VAL A 83 2.73 7.62 -7.09
C VAL A 83 1.94 6.58 -6.30
N MET A 84 0.75 6.94 -5.80
CA MET A 84 -0.08 6.02 -5.02
C MET A 84 -0.47 4.77 -5.83
N ILE A 85 -0.92 4.96 -7.08
CA ILE A 85 -1.33 3.87 -7.97
C ILE A 85 -0.10 3.07 -8.45
N SER A 86 0.99 3.76 -8.76
CA SER A 86 2.23 3.15 -9.27
C SER A 86 2.87 2.23 -8.23
N VAL A 87 2.92 2.61 -6.96
CA VAL A 87 3.46 1.76 -5.90
C VAL A 87 2.67 0.46 -5.79
N TRP A 88 1.33 0.52 -5.77
CA TRP A 88 0.51 -0.69 -5.66
C TRP A 88 0.56 -1.55 -6.92
N GLY A 89 0.56 -0.93 -8.10
CA GLY A 89 0.77 -1.63 -9.38
C GLY A 89 2.12 -2.33 -9.46
N LEU A 90 3.18 -1.68 -8.97
CA LEU A 90 4.53 -2.25 -8.93
C LEU A 90 4.64 -3.40 -7.93
N VAL A 91 4.07 -3.25 -6.73
CA VAL A 91 4.01 -4.34 -5.73
C VAL A 91 3.28 -5.54 -6.31
N ARG A 92 2.13 -5.32 -6.98
CA ARG A 92 1.41 -6.36 -7.73
C ARG A 92 2.27 -7.05 -8.77
N PHE A 93 2.92 -6.27 -9.63
CA PHE A 93 3.78 -6.79 -10.69
C PHE A 93 4.94 -7.63 -10.14
N ILE A 94 5.61 -7.16 -9.10
CA ILE A 94 6.73 -7.90 -8.49
C ILE A 94 6.21 -9.17 -7.82
N GLY A 95 5.11 -9.10 -7.08
CA GLY A 95 4.61 -10.29 -6.41
C GLY A 95 4.09 -11.34 -7.40
N THR A 96 3.48 -10.96 -8.54
CA THR A 96 3.16 -11.93 -9.60
C THR A 96 4.41 -12.52 -10.24
N ALA A 97 5.45 -11.72 -10.48
CA ALA A 97 6.72 -12.19 -11.02
C ALA A 97 7.45 -13.16 -10.07
N LEU A 98 7.30 -12.99 -8.76
CA LEU A 98 7.92 -13.84 -7.73
C LEU A 98 7.01 -14.99 -7.25
N GLY A 99 5.82 -15.16 -7.84
CA GLY A 99 4.87 -16.20 -7.44
C GLY A 99 4.23 -15.98 -6.05
N VAL A 100 4.26 -14.76 -5.54
CA VAL A 100 3.64 -14.37 -4.27
C VAL A 100 2.16 -14.08 -4.50
N SER A 101 1.30 -14.91 -3.91
CA SER A 101 -0.15 -14.68 -3.89
C SER A 101 -0.46 -13.47 -3.02
N GLN A 102 -0.63 -12.32 -3.67
CA GLN A 102 -1.16 -11.12 -3.03
C GLN A 102 -2.67 -11.32 -2.90
N GLY A 103 -3.22 -11.03 -1.72
CA GLY A 103 -4.57 -11.39 -1.26
C GLY A 103 -5.76 -10.79 -2.03
N ASP A 104 -5.66 -10.66 -3.35
CA ASP A 104 -6.75 -10.34 -4.24
C ASP A 104 -7.57 -11.59 -4.52
N THR A 105 -8.48 -11.90 -3.60
CA THR A 105 -9.64 -12.70 -3.98
C THR A 105 -10.55 -11.82 -4.83
N ILE A 106 -10.23 -11.71 -6.12
CA ILE A 106 -11.27 -11.36 -7.10
C ILE A 106 -12.23 -12.55 -7.09
N VAL A 107 -13.23 -12.48 -6.19
CA VAL A 107 -14.38 -13.36 -6.20
C VAL A 107 -15.21 -12.94 -7.41
N VAL A 108 -14.82 -13.41 -8.58
CA VAL A 108 -15.72 -13.41 -9.73
C VAL A 108 -16.91 -14.30 -9.36
N PRO A 109 -18.15 -13.83 -9.48
CA PRO A 109 -19.31 -14.69 -9.32
C PRO A 109 -19.23 -15.80 -10.36
N ARG A 110 -19.04 -17.04 -9.88
CA ARG A 110 -19.14 -18.24 -10.72
C ARG A 110 -20.56 -18.75 -10.66
N VAL A 111 -21.11 -19.12 -11.81
CA VAL A 111 -22.39 -19.81 -11.88
C VAL A 111 -22.20 -21.20 -11.26
N PRO A 112 -22.93 -21.57 -10.20
CA PRO A 112 -22.83 -22.92 -9.64
C PRO A 112 -23.29 -23.94 -10.69
N GLY A 113 -22.42 -24.89 -11.04
CA GLY A 113 -22.79 -26.07 -11.85
C GLY A 113 -22.38 -26.06 -13.33
N LEU A 114 -21.45 -25.20 -13.75
CA LEU A 114 -20.73 -25.30 -15.03
C LEU A 114 -19.23 -25.42 -14.76
#